data_AF-A0A7C6TGR1-F1
#
_entry.id   AF-A0A7C6TGR1-F1
#
_cell.length_a   1.000
_cell.length_b   1.000
_cell.length_c   1.000
_cell.angle_alpha   90.00
_cell.angle_beta   90.00
_cell.angle_gamma   90.00
#
_symmetry.space_group_name_H-M   'P 1'
#
loop_
_entity.id
_entity.type
_entity.pdbx_description
1 polymer ?
#
loop_
_entity_poly.entity_id
_entity_poly.type
_entity_poly.pdbx_seq_one_letter_code
_entity_poly.pdbx_strand_id
1 'polypeptide(L)'
;MSEIRVYELYDGTVRIEMRIALNDNLTVDMVRRSGYRDVLEVSEGLYKAGFTEYEFYFFGSLPLVDVYGNSTEATVLKASLSPDTLARINWEQVLIEDFPRIADSFDLHRALE
;
A
#
# COMPACT_ATOMS: atom_id res chain seq x y z
N MET A 1 0.91 10.39 -9.91
CA MET A 1 2.33 10.04 -10.14
C MET A 1 2.76 9.17 -8.99
N SER A 2 3.28 7.97 -9.26
CA SER A 2 3.79 7.09 -8.21
C SER A 2 5.22 7.49 -7.84
N GLU A 3 5.57 7.44 -6.56
CA GLU A 3 6.85 7.89 -6.03
C GLU A 3 7.39 6.89 -5.01
N ILE A 4 8.69 6.59 -5.07
CA ILE A 4 9.39 5.78 -4.07
C ILE A 4 10.36 6.70 -3.33
N ARG A 5 10.33 6.65 -1.99
CA ARG A 5 11.25 7.40 -1.13
C ARG A 5 11.93 6.44 -0.16
N VAL A 6 13.23 6.64 0.03
CA VAL A 6 14.04 5.86 0.97
C VAL A 6 14.50 6.78 2.09
N TYR A 7 14.30 6.34 3.33
CA TYR A 7 14.66 7.06 4.53
C TYR A 7 15.59 6.20 5.39
N GLU A 8 16.68 6.76 5.86
CA GLU A 8 17.48 6.19 6.95
C GLU A 8 17.05 6.89 8.24
N LEU A 9 16.55 6.12 9.19
CA LEU A 9 16.09 6.62 10.48
C LEU A 9 17.28 6.77 11.44
N TYR A 10 17.08 7.55 12.51
CA TYR A 10 18.14 7.85 13.48
C TYR A 10 18.71 6.61 14.19
N ASP A 11 17.97 5.50 14.22
CA ASP A 11 18.38 4.22 14.79
C ASP A 11 19.09 3.29 13.78
N GLY A 12 19.28 3.74 12.54
CA GLY A 12 19.87 2.96 11.44
C GLY A 12 18.86 2.10 10.67
N THR A 13 17.58 2.10 11.06
CA THR A 13 16.53 1.43 10.30
C THR A 13 16.30 2.13 8.96
N VAL A 14 16.27 1.38 7.87
CA VAL A 14 15.94 1.92 6.55
C VAL A 14 14.47 1.63 6.23
N ARG A 15 13.74 2.70 5.91
CA ARG A 15 12.31 2.69 5.57
C ARG A 15 12.13 3.02 4.09
N ILE A 16 11.38 2.19 3.38
CA ILE A 16 10.98 2.44 2.00
C ILE A 16 9.50 2.83 1.97
N GLU A 17 9.23 4.07 1.57
CA GLU A 17 7.87 4.56 1.33
C GLU A 17 7.53 4.48 -0.15
N MET A 18 6.34 3.94 -0.43
CA MET A 18 5.77 3.84 -1.76
C MET A 18 4.45 4.62 -1.79
N ARG A 19 4.41 5.65 -2.62
CA ARG A 19 3.21 6.45 -2.89
C ARG A 19 2.64 6.01 -4.23
N ILE A 20 1.42 5.49 -4.21
CA ILE A 20 0.76 4.90 -5.38
C ILE A 20 -0.49 5.73 -5.69
N ALA A 21 -0.65 6.12 -6.95
CA ALA A 21 -1.90 6.72 -7.42
C ALA A 21 -2.89 5.61 -7.80
N LEU A 22 -4.05 5.57 -7.14
CA LEU A 22 -5.11 4.59 -7.41
C LEU A 22 -6.02 5.07 -8.55
N ASN A 23 -6.65 4.15 -9.28
CA ASN A 23 -7.48 4.45 -10.45
C ASN A 23 -8.88 4.96 -10.05
N ASP A 24 -9.30 6.11 -10.58
CA ASP A 24 -10.53 6.84 -10.22
C ASP A 24 -11.80 6.39 -10.98
N ASN A 25 -11.65 5.65 -12.09
CA ASN A 25 -12.78 5.24 -12.94
C ASN A 25 -13.44 3.91 -12.55
N LEU A 26 -13.15 3.44 -11.34
CA LEU A 26 -13.58 2.13 -10.86
C LEU A 26 -14.60 2.26 -9.72
N THR A 27 -15.45 1.25 -9.55
CA THR A 27 -16.29 1.17 -8.33
C THR A 27 -15.40 1.11 -7.09
N VAL A 28 -15.91 1.54 -5.93
CA VAL A 28 -15.17 1.51 -4.66
C VAL A 28 -14.52 0.15 -4.39
N ASP A 29 -15.26 -0.94 -4.60
CA ASP A 29 -14.75 -2.31 -4.42
C ASP A 29 -13.58 -2.63 -5.34
N MET A 30 -13.61 -2.15 -6.57
CA MET A 30 -12.55 -2.34 -7.55
C MET A 30 -11.32 -1.51 -7.21
N VAL A 31 -11.48 -0.26 -6.74
CA VAL A 31 -10.37 0.57 -6.24
C VAL A 31 -9.67 -0.11 -5.08
N ARG A 32 -10.45 -0.59 -4.10
CA ARG A 32 -9.96 -1.29 -2.91
C ARG A 32 -9.16 -2.54 -3.30
N ARG A 33 -9.76 -3.40 -4.11
CA ARG A 33 -9.12 -4.65 -4.56
C ARG A 33 -7.88 -4.39 -5.42
N SER A 34 -7.88 -3.34 -6.24
CA SER A 34 -6.70 -2.93 -7.02
C SER A 34 -5.58 -2.47 -6.09
N GLY A 35 -5.88 -1.61 -5.11
CA GLY A 35 -4.87 -1.14 -4.17
C GLY A 35 -4.21 -2.26 -3.39
N TYR A 36 -4.98 -3.27 -2.96
CA TYR A 36 -4.43 -4.44 -2.25
C TYR A 36 -3.51 -5.26 -3.15
N ARG A 37 -3.91 -5.45 -4.41
CA ARG A 37 -3.11 -6.14 -5.41
C ARG A 37 -1.80 -5.40 -5.65
N ASP A 38 -1.86 -4.09 -5.88
CA ASP A 38 -0.68 -3.27 -6.17
C ASP A 38 0.33 -3.35 -5.01
N VAL A 39 -0.14 -3.28 -3.77
CA VAL A 39 0.72 -3.43 -2.59
C VAL A 39 1.36 -4.83 -2.55
N LEU A 40 0.59 -5.90 -2.76
CA LEU A 40 1.12 -7.27 -2.76
C LEU A 40 2.12 -7.49 -3.90
N GLU A 41 1.82 -7.08 -5.13
CA GLU A 41 2.68 -7.25 -6.31
C GLU A 41 4.01 -6.52 -6.14
N VAL A 42 3.97 -5.27 -5.65
CA VAL A 42 5.19 -4.49 -5.38
C VAL A 42 6.00 -5.13 -4.25
N SER A 43 5.34 -5.57 -3.17
CA SER A 43 6.01 -6.23 -2.05
C SER A 43 6.67 -7.54 -2.47
N GLU A 44 5.99 -8.36 -3.28
CA GLU A 44 6.52 -9.61 -3.81
C GLU A 44 7.73 -9.34 -4.72
N GLY A 45 7.63 -8.34 -5.60
CA GLY A 45 8.72 -7.93 -6.48
C GLY A 45 9.97 -7.51 -5.70
N LEU A 46 9.81 -6.68 -4.66
CA LEU A 46 10.90 -6.23 -3.79
C LEU A 46 11.49 -7.39 -2.98
N TYR A 47 10.63 -8.26 -2.44
CA TYR A 47 11.05 -9.44 -1.70
C TYR A 47 11.91 -10.37 -2.58
N LYS A 48 11.44 -10.70 -3.80
CA LYS A 48 12.18 -11.52 -4.77
C LYS A 48 13.47 -10.87 -5.25
N ALA A 49 13.55 -9.53 -5.23
CA ALA A 49 14.76 -8.77 -5.53
C ALA A 49 15.75 -8.69 -4.36
N GLY A 50 15.42 -9.26 -3.19
CA GLY A 50 16.31 -9.34 -2.03
C GLY A 50 16.14 -8.22 -1.01
N PHE A 51 15.16 -7.33 -1.17
CA PHE A 51 14.86 -6.25 -0.21
C PHE A 51 14.06 -6.78 0.99
N THR A 52 14.60 -7.78 1.68
CA THR A 52 13.87 -8.52 2.73
C THR A 52 14.07 -7.94 4.13
N GLU A 53 15.06 -7.08 4.33
CA GLU A 53 15.42 -6.52 5.65
C GLU A 53 14.77 -5.15 5.94
N TYR A 54 13.95 -4.65 5.01
CA TYR A 54 13.40 -3.29 5.09
C TYR A 54 11.93 -3.28 5.47
N GLU A 55 11.52 -2.23 6.19
CA GLU A 55 10.11 -1.94 6.38
C GLU A 55 9.54 -1.18 5.18
N PHE A 56 8.40 -1.65 4.69
CA PHE A 56 7.67 -1.05 3.58
C PHE A 56 6.44 -0.31 4.09
N TYR A 57 6.28 0.94 3.66
CA TYR A 57 5.10 1.74 3.93
C TYR A 57 4.44 2.17 2.64
N PHE A 58 3.15 1.89 2.51
CA PHE A 58 2.36 2.17 1.33
C PHE A 58 1.37 3.29 1.62
N PHE A 59 1.28 4.23 0.69
CA PHE A 59 0.31 5.32 0.71
C PHE A 59 -0.39 5.39 -0.64
N GLY A 60 -1.62 4.90 -0.69
CA GLY A 60 -2.49 5.01 -1.87
C GLY A 60 -3.27 6.32 -1.83
N SER A 61 -3.25 7.08 -2.92
CA SER A 61 -4.02 8.32 -3.06
C SER A 61 -5.00 8.27 -4.22
N LEU A 62 -6.12 8.98 -4.08
CA LEU A 62 -7.17 9.11 -5.09
C LEU A 62 -7.84 10.50 -4.97
N PRO A 63 -8.27 11.13 -6.09
CA PRO A 63 -9.07 12.34 -6.05
C PRO A 63 -10.43 12.12 -5.38
N LEU A 64 -10.65 12.77 -4.23
CA LEU A 64 -11.96 12.79 -3.56
C LEU A 64 -12.71 14.06 -3.93
N VAL A 65 -13.99 13.91 -4.27
CA VAL A 65 -14.90 15.02 -4.59
C VAL A 65 -15.70 15.40 -3.36
N ASP A 66 -15.64 16.67 -2.96
CA ASP A 66 -16.40 17.19 -1.83
C ASP A 66 -17.90 17.40 -2.17
N VAL A 67 -18.70 17.79 -1.18
CA VAL A 67 -20.14 18.05 -1.35
C VAL A 67 -20.44 19.22 -2.31
N TYR A 68 -19.44 20.02 -2.65
CA TYR A 68 -19.53 21.16 -3.56
C TYR A 68 -18.99 20.84 -4.97
N GLY A 69 -18.50 19.61 -5.21
CA GLY A 69 -17.95 19.19 -6.50
C GLY A 69 -16.47 19.49 -6.70
N ASN A 70 -15.74 19.94 -5.68
CA ASN A 70 -14.30 20.17 -5.79
C ASN A 70 -13.54 18.85 -5.62
N SER A 71 -12.61 18.57 -6.53
CA SER A 71 -11.74 17.40 -6.46
C SER A 71 -10.41 17.74 -5.80
N THR A 72 -10.03 16.99 -4.77
CA THR A 72 -8.73 17.09 -4.10
C THR A 72 -8.11 15.72 -3.92
N GLU A 73 -6.82 15.59 -4.24
CA GLU A 73 -6.06 14.37 -4.02
C GLU A 73 -5.94 14.09 -2.52
N ALA A 74 -6.40 12.91 -2.08
CA ALA A 74 -6.33 12.50 -0.68
C ALA A 74 -5.70 11.11 -0.56
N THR A 75 -4.95 10.87 0.52
CA THR A 75 -4.47 9.53 0.86
C THR A 75 -5.64 8.72 1.39
N VAL A 76 -5.98 7.65 0.68
CA VAL A 76 -7.14 6.79 0.94
C VAL A 76 -6.77 5.39 1.41
N LEU A 77 -5.51 4.98 1.27
CA LEU A 77 -4.98 3.72 1.77
C LEU A 77 -3.63 3.97 2.44
N LYS A 78 -3.44 3.40 3.63
CA LYS A 78 -2.12 3.28 4.26
C LYS A 78 -1.92 1.85 4.71
N ALA A 79 -0.72 1.33 4.49
CA ALA A 79 -0.37 0.03 5.01
C ALA A 79 1.12 -0.09 5.30
N SER A 80 1.50 -1.04 6.15
CA SER A 80 2.91 -1.37 6.37
C SER A 80 3.15 -2.88 6.38
N LEU A 81 4.34 -3.27 5.92
CA LEU A 81 4.87 -4.63 5.99
C LEU A 81 6.30 -4.60 6.54
N SER A 82 6.50 -5.31 7.63
CA SER A 82 7.79 -5.56 8.27
C SER A 82 8.53 -6.71 7.61
N PRO A 83 9.86 -6.82 7.80
CA PRO A 83 10.65 -7.98 7.39
C PRO A 83 10.04 -9.32 7.85
N ASP A 84 9.59 -9.39 9.10
CA ASP A 84 8.97 -10.58 9.68
C ASP A 84 7.68 -10.98 8.96
N THR A 85 6.85 -9.99 8.61
CA THR A 85 5.61 -10.23 7.88
C THR A 85 5.90 -10.66 6.45
N LEU A 86 6.84 -10.01 5.76
CA LEU A 86 7.26 -10.39 4.40
C LEU A 86 7.75 -11.85 4.33
N ALA A 87 8.51 -12.30 5.34
CA ALA A 87 9.02 -13.67 5.43
C ALA A 87 7.93 -14.73 5.71
N ARG A 88 6.78 -14.33 6.28
CA ARG A 88 5.65 -15.24 6.58
C ARG A 88 4.68 -15.41 5.42
N ILE A 89 4.67 -14.49 4.46
CA ILE A 89 3.74 -14.55 3.33
C ILE A 89 4.11 -15.73 2.42
N ASN A 90 3.13 -16.59 2.13
CA ASN A 90 3.24 -17.55 1.05
C ASN A 90 2.89 -16.86 -0.28
N TRP A 91 3.90 -16.30 -0.94
CA TRP A 91 3.75 -15.50 -2.16
C TRP A 91 3.07 -16.23 -3.33
N GLU A 92 3.13 -17.56 -3.39
CA GLU A 92 2.47 -18.35 -4.44
C GLU A 92 0.96 -18.55 -4.20
N GLN A 93 0.49 -18.35 -2.97
CA GLN A 93 -0.88 -18.70 -2.55
C GLN A 93 -1.65 -17.56 -1.86
N VAL A 94 -1.00 -16.44 -1.56
CA VAL A 94 -1.63 -15.31 -0.88
C VAL A 94 -2.80 -14.76 -1.70
N LEU A 95 -3.95 -14.57 -1.04
CA LEU A 95 -5.14 -13.97 -1.65
C LEU A 95 -5.10 -12.45 -1.47
N ILE A 96 -5.54 -11.73 -2.50
CA ILE A 96 -5.61 -10.25 -2.49
C ILE A 96 -6.50 -9.77 -1.34
N GLU A 97 -7.59 -10.49 -1.08
CA GLU A 97 -8.58 -10.18 -0.06
C GLU A 97 -8.05 -10.34 1.36
N ASP A 98 -6.95 -11.07 1.55
CA ASP A 98 -6.35 -11.31 2.86
C ASP A 98 -5.38 -10.21 3.26
N PHE A 99 -4.99 -9.34 2.33
CA PHE A 99 -4.02 -8.27 2.55
C PHE A 99 -4.31 -7.41 3.81
N PRO A 100 -5.54 -6.92 4.06
CA PRO A 100 -5.83 -6.13 5.26
C PRO A 100 -5.58 -6.86 6.58
N ARG A 101 -5.59 -8.20 6.58
CA ARG A 101 -5.34 -9.04 7.75
C ARG A 101 -3.88 -9.45 7.90
N ILE A 102 -3.11 -9.37 6.80
CA ILE A 102 -1.69 -9.72 6.76
C ILE A 102 -0.84 -8.51 7.15
N ALA A 103 -1.23 -7.31 6.71
CA ALA A 103 -0.46 -6.09 6.94
C ALA A 103 -0.29 -5.79 8.44
N ASP A 104 0.91 -5.31 8.82
CA ASP A 104 1.21 -4.95 10.20
C ASP A 104 0.41 -3.71 10.65
N SER A 105 0.18 -2.79 9.72
CA SER A 105 -0.80 -1.71 9.86
C SER A 105 -1.61 -1.59 8.58
N PHE A 106 -2.89 -1.25 8.72
CA PHE A 106 -3.79 -1.04 7.61
C PHE A 106 -4.85 0.01 7.99
N ASP A 107 -4.97 1.05 7.16
CA ASP A 107 -5.94 2.14 7.28
C ASP A 107 -6.53 2.39 5.90
N LEU A 108 -7.87 2.31 5.80
CA LEU A 108 -8.60 2.59 4.57
C LEU A 108 -9.57 3.73 4.86
N HIS A 109 -9.50 4.78 4.05
CA HIS A 109 -10.37 5.93 4.21
C HIS A 109 -11.83 5.51 4.04
N ARG A 110 -12.74 6.04 4.89
CA ARG A 110 -14.18 5.70 4.93
C ARG A 110 -14.91 5.77 3.58
N ALA A 111 -14.42 6.58 2.65
CA ALA A 111 -14.96 6.64 1.29
C ALA A 111 -14.77 5.33 0.50
N LEU A 112 -13.91 4.42 0.97
CA LEU A 112 -13.58 3.14 0.37
C LEU A 112 -13.95 1.91 1.24
N GLU A 113 -14.58 2.12 2.41
CA GLU A 113 -15.06 1.04 3.30
C GLU A 113 -16.35 0.41 2.75
#